data_AF-A0A9E2F0L0-F1
#
_entry.id   AF-A0A9E2F0L0-F1
#
_cell.length_a   1.000
_cell.length_b   1.000
_cell.length_c   1.000
_cell.angle_alpha   90.00
_cell.angle_beta   90.00
_cell.angle_gamma   90.00
#
_symmetry.space_group_name_H-M   'P 1'
#
loop_
_entity.id
_entity.type
_entity.pdbx_description
1 polymer ?
#
loop_
_entity_poly.entity_id
_entity_poly.type
_entity_poly.pdbx_seq_one_letter_code
_entity_poly.pdbx_strand_id
1 'polypeptide(L)' 'MSITVSDRVQRVKPSPTMAVTALAAELRSQGRDIIGLGAGEPDFDTPQHIKEAANAAIAAG' A
#
# COMPACT_ATOMS: atom_id res chain seq x y z
N MET A 1 -11.88 -10.79 19.93
CA MET A 1 -10.53 -11.28 20.33
C MET A 1 -9.71 -10.05 20.72
N SER A 2 -9.37 -9.87 22.00
CA SER A 2 -8.59 -8.69 22.44
C SER A 2 -7.10 -9.04 22.40
N ILE A 3 -6.38 -8.46 21.46
CA ILE A 3 -4.93 -8.56 21.41
C ILE A 3 -4.37 -7.43 22.28
N THR A 4 -3.70 -7.77 23.38
CA THR A 4 -2.98 -6.80 24.20
C THR A 4 -1.64 -6.50 23.54
N VAL A 5 -1.46 -5.27 23.06
CA VAL A 5 -0.23 -4.80 22.42
C VAL A 5 0.66 -4.03 23.40
N SER A 6 1.97 -4.07 23.17
CA SER A 6 2.95 -3.36 24.02
C SER A 6 2.69 -1.86 24.09
N ASP A 7 3.05 -1.23 25.22
CA ASP A 7 2.88 0.23 25.43
C ASP A 7 3.58 1.09 24.38
N ARG A 8 4.64 0.57 23.75
CA ARG A 8 5.34 1.26 22.67
C ARG A 8 4.45 1.46 21.45
N VAL A 9 3.70 0.42 21.07
CA VAL A 9 2.78 0.46 19.93
C VAL A 9 1.61 1.39 20.23
N GLN A 10 1.12 1.41 21.48
CA GLN A 10 0.03 2.29 21.89
C GLN A 10 0.36 3.79 21.74
N ARG A 11 1.65 4.16 21.72
CA ARG A 11 2.10 5.55 21.51
C ARG A 11 2.24 5.94 20.03
N VAL A 12 2.20 4.98 19.11
CA VAL A 12 2.30 5.27 17.67
C VAL A 12 0.97 5.82 17.21
N LYS A 13 0.99 7.07 16.74
CA LYS A 13 -0.21 7.70 16.17
C LYS A 13 -0.57 7.03 14.84
N PRO A 14 -1.86 6.91 14.51
CA PRO A 14 -2.30 6.49 13.18
C PRO A 14 -1.63 7.34 12.09
N SER A 15 -1.24 6.69 10.99
CA SER A 15 -0.56 7.37 9.90
C SER A 15 -1.52 8.27 9.12
N PRO A 16 -1.26 9.59 9.04
CA PRO A 16 -2.11 10.50 8.28
C PRO A 16 -2.07 10.21 6.77
N THR A 17 -0.95 9.70 6.24
CA THR A 17 -0.82 9.36 4.82
C THR A 17 -1.69 8.16 4.44
N MET A 18 -1.79 7.17 5.33
CA MET A 18 -2.70 6.02 5.14
C MET A 18 -4.16 6.45 5.16
N ALA A 19 -4.53 7.37 6.05
CA ALA A 19 -5.91 7.85 6.16
C ALA A 19 -6.37 8.55 4.87
N VAL A 20 -5.52 9.41 4.30
CA VAL A 20 -5.81 10.11 3.04
C VAL A 20 -5.90 9.13 1.87
N THR A 21 -4.99 8.15 1.81
CA THR A 21 -4.99 7.13 0.74
C THR A 21 -6.25 6.27 0.79
N ALA A 22 -6.66 5.84 1.99
CA ALA A 22 -7.88 5.06 2.18
C ALA A 22 -9.13 5.84 1.77
N LEU A 23 -9.24 7.11 2.17
CA LEU A 23 -10.36 7.98 1.77
C LEU A 23 -10.41 8.17 0.25
N ALA A 24 -9.26 8.43 -0.40
CA ALA A 24 -9.21 8.59 -1.85
C ALA A 24 -9.65 7.30 -2.58
N ALA A 25 -9.27 6.12 -2.08
CA ALA A 25 -9.71 4.84 -2.63
C ALA A 25 -11.22 4.62 -2.45
N GLU A 26 -11.79 4.97 -1.29
CA GLU A 26 -13.23 4.88 -1.04
C GLU A 26 -14.03 5.82 -1.96
N LEU A 27 -13.60 7.07 -2.11
CA LEU A 27 -14.29 8.02 -2.98
C LEU A 27 -14.26 7.58 -4.46
N ARG A 28 -13.16 6.96 -4.91
CA ARG A 28 -13.09 6.36 -6.26
C ARG A 28 -14.04 5.19 -6.42
N SER A 29 -14.17 4.32 -5.41
CA SER A 29 -15.08 3.17 -5.49
C SER A 29 -16.56 3.60 -5.53
N GLN A 30 -16.87 4.78 -4.99
CA GLN A 30 -18.17 5.44 -5.11
C GLN A 30 -18.42 6.11 -6.48
N GLY A 31 -17.48 5.96 -7.44
CA GLY A 31 -17.60 6.50 -8.79
C GLY A 31 -17.25 7.98 -8.92
N ARG A 32 -16.60 8.58 -7.91
CA ARG A 32 -16.12 9.97 -7.98
C ARG A 32 -14.78 10.03 -8.71
N ASP A 33 -14.63 11.05 -9.56
CA ASP A 33 -13.36 11.35 -10.21
C ASP A 33 -12.39 11.99 -9.20
N ILE A 34 -11.31 11.27 -8.86
CA ILE A 34 -10.35 11.64 -7.81
C ILE A 34 -8.93 11.52 -8.36
N ILE A 35 -8.21 12.65 -8.40
CA ILE A 35 -6.79 12.71 -8.74
C ILE A 35 -5.96 12.53 -7.46
N GLY A 36 -5.18 11.45 -7.40
CA GLY A 36 -4.40 11.11 -6.21
C GLY A 36 -2.96 11.54 -6.39
N LEU A 37 -2.58 12.68 -5.80
CA LEU A 37 -1.20 13.19 -5.81
C LEU A 37 -0.41 12.79 -4.55
N GLY A 38 -0.95 11.86 -3.75
CA GLY A 38 -0.37 11.41 -2.49
C GLY A 38 0.36 10.08 -2.56
N ALA A 39 0.32 9.38 -3.71
CA ALA A 39 1.08 8.15 -3.90
C ALA A 39 2.57 8.48 -4.04
N GLY A 40 3.42 7.80 -3.26
CA GLY A 40 4.88 7.94 -3.34
C GLY A 40 5.54 6.91 -4.27
N GLU A 41 4.74 6.07 -4.92
CA GLU A 41 5.20 5.01 -5.84
C GLU A 41 4.91 5.40 -7.29
N PRO A 42 5.74 4.95 -8.26
CA PRO A 42 5.49 5.18 -9.67
C PRO A 42 4.21 4.51 -10.14
N ASP A 43 3.57 5.09 -11.14
CA ASP A 43 2.40 4.55 -11.86
C ASP A 43 2.77 3.46 -12.88
N PHE A 44 4.07 3.25 -13.13
CA PHE A 44 4.56 2.23 -14.04
C PHE A 44 4.62 0.86 -13.36
N ASP A 45 4.25 -0.16 -14.13
CA ASP A 45 4.44 -1.54 -13.73
C ASP A 45 5.92 -1.91 -13.67
N THR A 46 6.25 -2.94 -12.89
CA THR A 46 7.61 -3.47 -12.80
C THR A 46 8.08 -3.97 -14.17
N PRO A 47 9.30 -3.60 -14.63
CA PRO A 47 9.85 -4.07 -15.90
C PRO A 47 9.85 -5.59 -16.06
N GLN A 48 9.59 -6.05 -17.28
CA GLN A 48 9.39 -7.47 -17.60
C GLN A 48 10.59 -8.36 -17.20
N HIS A 49 11.81 -7.91 -17.45
CA HIS A 49 13.02 -8.66 -17.09
C HIS A 49 13.17 -8.86 -15.57
N ILE A 50 12.66 -7.93 -14.75
CA ILE A 50 12.69 -8.05 -13.28
C ILE A 50 11.67 -9.10 -12.82
N LYS A 51 10.47 -9.09 -13.43
CA LYS A 51 9.43 -10.10 -13.16
C LYS A 51 9.92 -11.50 -13.54
N GLU A 52 10.58 -11.64 -14.68
CA GLU A 52 11.15 -12.91 -15.14
C GLU A 52 12.25 -13.42 -14.21
N ALA A 53 13.16 -12.55 -13.77
CA ALA A 53 14.19 -12.90 -12.79
C ALA A 53 13.59 -13.37 -11.45
N ALA A 54 12.56 -12.69 -10.95
CA ALA A 54 11.86 -13.08 -9.73
C ALA A 54 11.17 -14.44 -9.88
N ASN A 55 10.50 -14.69 -11.01
CA ASN A 55 9.87 -15.98 -11.30
C ASN A 55 10.90 -17.11 -11.40
N ALA A 56 12.04 -16.87 -12.05
CA ALA A 56 13.11 -17.85 -12.16
C ALA A 56 13.68 -18.20 -10.77
N ALA A 57 13.89 -17.20 -9.90
CA ALA A 57 14.35 -17.44 -8.54
C ALA A 57 13.35 -18.28 -7.72
N ILE A 58 12.05 -17.96 -7.79
CA ILE A 58 10.99 -18.73 -7.12
C ILE A 58 10.95 -20.18 -7.63
N ALA A 59 11.12 -20.38 -8.94
CA ALA A 59 11.14 -21.72 -9.54
C ALA A 59 12.40 -22.52 -9.20
N ALA A 60 13.52 -21.85 -8.91
CA ALA A 60 14.79 -22.48 -8.59
C ALA A 60 14.90 -23.00 -7.13
N GLY A 61 14.06 -22.49 -6.21
CA GLY A 61 14.02 -22.90 -4.80
C GLY A 61 14.96 -22.09 -3.91
#